data_AF-A0A3Q0RQN2-F1
#
_entry.id   AF-A0A3Q0RQN2-F1
#
_cell.length_a   1.000
_cell.length_b   1.000
_cell.length_c   1.000
_cell.angle_alpha   90.00
_cell.angle_beta   90.00
_cell.angle_gamma   90.00
#
_symmetry.space_group_name_H-M   'P 1'
#
loop_
_entity.id
_entity.type
_entity.pdbx_description
1 polymer ?
#
loop_
_entity_poly.entity_id
_entity_poly.type
_entity_poly.pdbx_seq_one_letter_code
_entity_poly.pdbx_strand_id
1 'polypeptide(L)'
;CLSPYDSWDRLQPPCWMSGSEWMDLCLILLWLDVGVAHLTSAPCWVIYLQVLQEAVWPGGTLPAQPQPERSTAEKEKTKEQCLNCLMQLLPELITDMLGNEKYRLSLETMLESLQDHQINKHLIYCICDLLLEFLIPESCDEAFQHSLLQSLAKDTY
;
A
#
# COMPACT_ATOMS: atom_id res chain seq x y z
N CYS A 1 -4.70 -28.44 5.05
CA CYS A 1 -5.37 -27.16 4.77
C CYS A 1 -6.09 -26.73 6.04
N LEU A 2 -5.44 -25.92 6.88
CA LEU A 2 -6.09 -25.30 8.02
C LEU A 2 -6.84 -24.09 7.47
N SER A 3 -8.13 -23.96 7.80
CA SER A 3 -8.86 -22.72 7.53
C SER A 3 -8.19 -21.61 8.36
N PRO A 4 -7.97 -20.39 7.81
CA PRO A 4 -7.45 -19.26 8.59
C PRO A 4 -8.27 -18.97 9.86
N TYR A 5 -9.53 -19.39 9.88
CA TYR A 5 -10.45 -19.25 11.01
C TYR A 5 -10.16 -20.22 12.16
N ASP A 6 -9.65 -21.43 11.91
CA ASP A 6 -9.43 -22.47 12.94
C ASP A 6 -8.33 -22.10 13.97
N SER A 7 -7.57 -21.04 13.72
CA SER A 7 -6.48 -20.58 14.59
C SER A 7 -6.95 -19.61 15.67
N TRP A 8 -8.00 -18.83 15.43
CA TRP A 8 -8.43 -17.75 16.33
C TRP A 8 -9.26 -18.27 17.51
N ASP A 9 -10.00 -19.37 17.32
CA ASP A 9 -10.85 -19.99 18.35
C ASP A 9 -10.08 -20.53 19.58
N ARG A 10 -8.75 -20.65 19.50
CA ARG A 10 -7.88 -21.13 20.59
C ARG A 10 -7.20 -20.02 21.39
N LEU A 11 -7.37 -18.75 21.02
CA LEU A 11 -6.72 -17.65 21.72
C LEU A 11 -7.53 -17.24 22.96
N GLN A 12 -6.96 -17.48 24.15
CA GLN A 12 -7.50 -16.95 25.41
C GLN A 12 -6.98 -15.53 25.68
N PRO A 13 -7.79 -14.67 26.34
CA PRO A 13 -7.34 -13.36 26.76
C PRO A 13 -6.15 -13.44 27.74
N PRO A 14 -5.07 -12.65 27.58
CA PRO A 14 -4.01 -12.45 28.53
C PRO A 14 -4.58 -11.92 29.85
N CYS A 15 -3.95 -12.32 30.95
CA CYS A 15 -4.40 -12.00 32.29
C CYS A 15 -4.46 -10.49 32.63
N TRP A 16 -3.84 -9.62 31.81
CA TRP A 16 -3.81 -8.17 32.03
C TRP A 16 -4.91 -7.41 31.29
N MET A 17 -5.72 -8.06 30.45
CA MET A 17 -6.70 -7.42 29.56
C MET A 17 -8.12 -7.86 29.91
N SER A 18 -9.07 -6.92 29.92
CA SER A 18 -10.48 -7.25 30.19
C SER A 18 -11.08 -8.10 29.06
N GLY A 19 -12.07 -8.93 29.40
CA GLY A 19 -12.80 -9.72 28.42
C GLY A 19 -13.51 -8.87 27.36
N SER A 20 -13.95 -7.65 27.69
CA SER A 20 -14.54 -6.71 26.74
C SER A 20 -13.52 -6.17 25.75
N GLU A 21 -12.36 -5.73 26.24
CA GLU A 21 -11.27 -5.20 25.40
C GLU A 21 -10.71 -6.26 24.44
N TRP A 22 -10.70 -7.53 24.87
CA TRP A 22 -10.35 -8.66 24.01
C TRP A 22 -11.33 -8.88 22.88
N MET A 23 -12.63 -8.85 23.19
CA MET A 23 -13.67 -8.98 22.18
C MET A 23 -13.59 -7.85 21.18
N ASP A 24 -13.40 -6.61 21.64
CA ASP A 24 -13.25 -5.43 20.78
C ASP A 24 -12.05 -5.57 19.84
N LEU A 25 -10.89 -6.01 20.35
CA LEU A 25 -9.72 -6.27 19.52
C LEU A 25 -9.95 -7.40 18.51
N CYS A 26 -10.57 -8.51 18.91
CA CYS A 26 -10.91 -9.61 18.01
C CYS A 26 -11.87 -9.17 16.90
N LEU A 27 -12.87 -8.35 17.23
CA LEU A 27 -13.80 -7.79 16.25
C LEU A 27 -13.07 -6.89 15.24
N ILE A 28 -12.14 -6.05 15.72
CA ILE A 28 -11.31 -5.21 14.84
C ILE A 28 -10.44 -6.07 13.93
N LEU A 29 -9.77 -7.08 14.47
CA LEU A 29 -8.91 -7.97 13.68
C LEU A 29 -9.70 -8.74 12.62
N LEU A 30 -10.89 -9.25 12.96
CA LEU A 30 -11.77 -9.92 12.02
C LEU A 30 -12.27 -8.97 10.93
N TRP A 31 -12.71 -7.77 11.33
CA TRP A 31 -13.15 -6.76 10.37
C TRP A 31 -12.03 -6.36 9.42
N LEU A 32 -10.80 -6.18 9.94
CA LEU A 32 -9.61 -5.90 9.14
C LEU A 32 -9.31 -7.05 8.18
N ASP A 33 -9.34 -8.30 8.63
CA ASP A 33 -9.07 -9.47 7.78
C ASP A 33 -10.06 -9.56 6.61
N VAL A 34 -11.36 -9.43 6.89
CA VAL A 34 -12.41 -9.43 5.85
C VAL A 34 -12.25 -8.23 4.92
N GLY A 35 -11.97 -7.05 5.46
CA GLY A 35 -11.76 -5.84 4.68
C GLY A 35 -10.55 -5.95 3.74
N VAL A 36 -9.41 -6.43 4.25
CA VAL A 36 -8.18 -6.66 3.47
C VAL A 36 -8.41 -7.74 2.41
N ALA A 37 -9.07 -8.85 2.75
CA ALA A 37 -9.38 -9.90 1.79
C ALA A 37 -10.28 -9.40 0.66
N HIS A 38 -11.24 -8.52 0.96
CA HIS A 38 -12.08 -7.87 -0.05
C HIS A 38 -11.27 -6.91 -0.93
N LEU A 39 -10.50 -5.99 -0.35
CA LEU A 39 -9.70 -5.01 -1.08
C LEU A 39 -8.61 -5.67 -1.94
N THR A 40 -8.05 -6.79 -1.50
CA THR A 40 -7.04 -7.55 -2.24
C THR A 40 -7.63 -8.64 -3.15
N SER A 41 -8.96 -8.67 -3.29
CA SER A 41 -9.65 -9.63 -4.16
C SER A 41 -9.39 -9.33 -5.64
N ALA A 42 -9.40 -10.37 -6.47
CA ALA A 42 -9.24 -10.26 -7.92
C ALA A 42 -10.12 -9.18 -8.60
N PRO A 43 -11.42 -9.03 -8.30
CA PRO A 43 -12.23 -7.97 -8.92
C PRO A 43 -11.78 -6.56 -8.51
N CYS A 44 -11.34 -6.35 -7.26
CA CYS A 44 -10.79 -5.07 -6.82
C CYS A 44 -9.48 -4.76 -7.56
N TRP A 45 -8.62 -5.75 -7.77
CA TRP A 45 -7.41 -5.60 -8.58
C TRP A 45 -7.70 -5.16 -10.02
N VAL A 46 -8.75 -5.69 -10.65
CA VAL A 46 -9.16 -5.24 -12.00
C VAL A 46 -9.47 -3.74 -11.98
N ILE A 47 -10.20 -3.27 -10.97
CA ILE A 47 -10.55 -1.85 -10.83
C ILE A 47 -9.28 -1.02 -10.60
N TYR A 48 -8.38 -1.45 -9.70
CA TYR A 48 -7.15 -0.72 -9.42
C TYR A 48 -6.26 -0.61 -10.65
N LEU A 49 -6.11 -1.69 -11.42
CA LEU A 49 -5.33 -1.70 -12.65
C LEU A 49 -5.96 -0.78 -13.71
N GLN A 50 -7.29 -0.76 -13.83
CA GLN A 50 -7.97 0.16 -14.75
C GLN A 50 -7.78 1.62 -14.35
N VAL A 51 -7.95 1.95 -13.06
CA VAL A 51 -7.76 3.32 -12.55
C VAL A 51 -6.30 3.75 -12.73
N LEU A 52 -5.34 2.86 -12.44
CA LEU A 52 -3.92 3.12 -12.65
C LEU A 52 -3.60 3.32 -14.13
N GLN A 53 -4.13 2.47 -15.00
CA GLN A 53 -3.96 2.58 -16.44
C GLN A 53 -4.48 3.94 -16.93
N GLU A 54 -5.68 4.36 -16.55
CA GLU A 54 -6.22 5.65 -16.96
C GLU A 54 -5.48 6.84 -16.33
N ALA A 55 -4.88 6.66 -15.15
CA ALA A 55 -4.08 7.70 -14.51
C ALA A 55 -2.71 7.91 -15.19
N VAL A 56 -2.07 6.84 -15.65
CA VAL A 56 -0.73 6.90 -16.27
C VAL A 56 -0.81 7.04 -17.80
N TRP A 57 -1.73 6.30 -18.42
CA TRP A 57 -1.96 6.19 -19.87
C TRP A 57 -3.44 6.40 -20.18
N PRO A 58 -3.94 7.65 -20.15
CA PRO A 58 -5.33 7.94 -20.48
C PRO A 58 -5.64 7.43 -21.90
N GLY A 59 -6.67 6.59 -22.03
CA GLY A 59 -7.01 5.95 -23.31
C GLY A 59 -5.97 4.94 -23.84
N GLY A 60 -5.05 4.48 -22.99
CA GLY A 60 -4.02 3.48 -23.33
C GLY A 60 -2.81 4.02 -24.09
N THR A 61 -2.68 5.35 -24.24
CA THR A 61 -1.54 5.97 -24.92
C THR A 61 -0.71 6.80 -23.95
N LEU A 62 0.62 6.76 -24.10
CA LEU A 62 1.51 7.57 -23.27
C LEU A 62 1.34 9.04 -23.67
N PRO A 63 1.01 9.93 -22.74
CA PRO A 63 0.89 11.35 -23.04
C PRO A 63 2.19 11.87 -23.66
N ALA A 64 2.07 12.55 -24.81
CA ALA A 64 3.22 13.13 -25.49
C ALA A 64 3.89 14.27 -24.70
N GLN A 65 3.15 14.85 -23.75
CA GLN A 65 3.65 15.87 -22.83
C GLN A 65 3.55 15.36 -21.39
N PRO A 66 4.52 15.71 -20.52
CA PRO A 66 4.43 15.45 -19.10
C PRO A 66 3.14 16.05 -18.53
N GLN A 67 2.50 15.33 -17.62
CA GLN A 67 1.35 15.87 -16.91
C GLN A 67 1.78 17.13 -16.13
N PRO A 68 0.98 18.22 -16.17
CA PRO A 68 1.32 19.43 -15.43
C PRO A 68 1.50 19.10 -13.95
N GLU A 69 2.54 19.66 -13.34
CA GLU A 69 2.77 19.49 -11.91
C GLU A 69 1.57 20.03 -11.13
N ARG A 70 1.02 19.19 -10.25
CA ARG A 70 -0.08 19.60 -9.36
C ARG A 70 0.39 20.72 -8.45
N SER A 71 -0.42 21.76 -8.31
CA SER A 71 -0.13 22.85 -7.39
C SER A 71 -0.10 22.37 -5.93
N THR A 72 0.63 23.07 -5.08
CA THR A 72 0.69 22.77 -3.64
C THR A 72 -0.70 22.79 -3.00
N ALA A 73 -1.54 23.75 -3.38
CA ALA A 73 -2.92 23.85 -2.92
C ALA A 73 -3.79 22.65 -3.32
N GLU A 74 -3.64 22.13 -4.55
CA GLU A 74 -4.38 20.94 -4.99
C GLU A 74 -3.91 19.67 -4.28
N LYS A 75 -2.62 19.56 -3.99
CA LYS A 75 -2.06 18.44 -3.21
C LYS A 75 -2.61 18.45 -1.78
N GLU A 76 -2.61 19.61 -1.13
CA GLU A 76 -3.12 19.74 0.23
C GLU A 76 -4.63 19.48 0.29
N LYS A 77 -5.40 20.04 -0.64
CA LYS A 77 -6.85 19.77 -0.72
C LYS A 77 -7.16 18.28 -0.86
N THR A 78 -6.39 17.58 -1.70
CA THR A 78 -6.59 16.14 -1.91
C THR A 78 -6.17 15.35 -0.67
N LYS A 79 -5.11 15.79 0.04
CA LYS A 79 -4.68 15.25 1.33
C LYS A 79 -5.80 15.31 2.35
N GLU A 80 -6.38 16.49 2.56
CA GLU A 80 -7.47 16.69 3.53
C GLU A 80 -8.70 15.86 3.19
N GLN A 81 -9.09 15.79 1.91
CA GLN A 81 -10.20 14.96 1.47
C GLN A 81 -9.95 13.47 1.73
N CYS A 82 -8.74 12.99 1.44
CA CYS A 82 -8.35 11.61 1.68
C CYS A 82 -8.28 11.30 3.18
N LEU A 83 -7.73 12.20 3.98
CA LEU A 83 -7.66 12.08 5.44
C LEU A 83 -9.08 11.92 6.04
N ASN A 84 -10.01 12.79 5.64
CA ASN A 84 -11.40 12.71 6.11
C ASN A 84 -12.06 11.39 5.70
N CYS A 85 -11.79 10.90 4.49
CA CYS A 85 -12.30 9.61 4.03
C CYS A 85 -11.72 8.46 4.87
N LEU A 86 -10.41 8.44 5.10
CA LEU A 86 -9.73 7.42 5.92
C LEU A 86 -10.22 7.44 7.37
N MET A 87 -10.45 8.62 7.94
CA MET A 87 -11.03 8.77 9.27
C MET A 87 -12.44 8.17 9.38
N GLN A 88 -13.22 8.19 8.28
CA GLN A 88 -14.58 7.62 8.23
C GLN A 88 -14.61 6.12 7.87
N LEU A 89 -13.51 5.59 7.34
CA LEU A 89 -13.44 4.19 6.92
C LEU A 89 -13.30 3.22 8.10
N LEU A 90 -12.76 3.68 9.24
CA LEU A 90 -12.60 2.84 10.42
C LEU A 90 -13.84 2.91 11.32
N PRO A 91 -14.22 1.78 11.96
CA PRO A 91 -15.22 1.78 13.01
C PRO A 91 -14.85 2.73 14.16
N GLU A 92 -15.85 3.38 14.76
CA GLU A 92 -15.69 4.30 15.91
C GLU A 92 -14.89 3.66 17.08
N LEU A 93 -15.03 2.34 17.24
CA LEU A 93 -14.30 1.53 18.22
C LEU A 93 -12.77 1.67 18.09
N ILE A 94 -12.22 1.82 16.89
CA ILE A 94 -10.76 1.96 16.69
C ILE A 94 -10.29 3.32 17.21
N THR A 95 -11.05 4.38 16.94
CA THR A 95 -10.79 5.72 17.46
C THR A 95 -10.92 5.81 18.97
N ASP A 96 -11.84 5.05 19.58
CA ASP A 96 -11.98 4.96 21.03
C ASP A 96 -10.78 4.24 21.68
N MET A 97 -10.24 3.20 21.04
CA MET A 97 -9.08 2.45 21.54
C MET A 97 -7.74 3.19 21.33
N LEU A 98 -7.50 3.78 20.16
CA LEU A 98 -6.22 4.45 19.83
C LEU A 98 -6.21 5.92 20.24
N GLY A 99 -7.38 6.55 20.36
CA GLY A 99 -7.55 7.99 20.50
C GLY A 99 -7.56 8.70 19.15
N ASN A 100 -8.61 9.49 18.92
CA ASN A 100 -8.85 10.22 17.67
C ASN A 100 -7.64 11.02 17.15
N GLU A 101 -6.99 11.80 18.02
CA GLU A 101 -5.85 12.64 17.61
C GLU A 101 -4.63 11.82 17.20
N LYS A 102 -4.34 10.72 17.90
CA LYS A 102 -3.19 9.86 17.54
C LYS A 102 -3.43 9.17 16.21
N TYR A 103 -4.67 8.72 16.00
CA TYR A 103 -5.05 8.10 14.74
C TYR A 103 -4.97 9.09 13.57
N ARG A 104 -5.54 10.28 13.74
CA ARG A 104 -5.46 11.35 12.73
C ARG A 104 -4.03 11.71 12.37
N LEU A 105 -3.16 11.91 13.37
CA LEU A 105 -1.74 12.20 13.15
C LEU A 105 -1.01 11.06 12.42
N SER A 106 -1.35 9.81 12.74
CA SER A 106 -0.78 8.64 12.06
C SER A 106 -1.17 8.62 10.58
N LEU A 107 -2.44 8.88 10.26
CA LEU A 107 -2.90 8.97 8.88
C LEU A 107 -2.29 10.16 8.14
N GLU A 108 -2.16 11.32 8.80
CA GLU A 108 -1.50 12.50 8.22
C GLU A 108 -0.06 12.19 7.84
N THR A 109 0.69 11.56 8.74
CA THR A 109 2.09 11.16 8.52
C THR A 109 2.20 10.16 7.36
N MET A 110 1.27 9.19 7.30
CA MET A 110 1.19 8.24 6.18
C MET A 110 0.92 8.96 4.86
N LEU A 111 -0.05 9.89 4.82
CA LEU A 111 -0.37 10.65 3.61
C LEU A 111 0.77 11.58 3.18
N GLU A 112 1.48 12.19 4.13
CA GLU A 112 2.68 12.99 3.85
C GLU A 112 3.76 12.15 3.20
N SER A 113 3.98 10.93 3.71
CA SER A 113 4.94 9.99 3.13
C SER A 113 4.57 9.61 1.70
N LEU A 114 3.27 9.43 1.42
CA LEU A 114 2.76 9.16 0.07
C LEU A 114 2.84 10.36 -0.88
N GLN A 115 2.99 11.59 -0.36
CA GLN A 115 3.21 12.77 -1.19
C GLN A 115 4.68 13.09 -1.41
N ASP A 116 5.58 12.49 -0.64
CA ASP A 116 7.02 12.68 -0.76
C ASP A 116 7.59 11.97 -1.99
N HIS A 117 8.23 12.74 -2.87
CA HIS A 117 8.80 12.21 -4.11
C HIS A 117 9.97 11.24 -3.87
N GLN A 118 10.80 11.46 -2.85
CA GLN A 118 11.95 10.60 -2.56
C GLN A 118 11.51 9.24 -2.02
N ILE A 119 10.53 9.23 -1.10
CA ILE A 119 9.93 7.99 -0.58
C ILE A 119 9.29 7.21 -1.72
N ASN A 120 8.46 7.87 -2.55
CA ASN A 120 7.81 7.21 -3.67
C ASN A 120 8.80 6.70 -4.72
N LYS A 121 9.88 7.45 -4.99
CA LYS A 121 10.95 7.02 -5.89
C LYS A 121 11.62 5.75 -5.38
N HIS A 122 11.96 5.69 -4.09
CA HIS A 122 12.53 4.50 -3.48
C HIS A 122 11.56 3.31 -3.53
N LEU A 123 10.28 3.55 -3.23
CA LEU A 123 9.23 2.53 -3.29
C LEU A 123 9.15 1.90 -4.69
N ILE A 124 9.19 2.72 -5.74
CA ILE A 124 9.17 2.22 -7.13
C ILE A 124 10.38 1.34 -7.41
N TYR A 125 11.58 1.74 -7.01
CA TYR A 125 12.78 0.91 -7.19
C TYR A 125 12.67 -0.42 -6.45
N CYS A 126 12.21 -0.43 -5.20
CA CYS A 126 11.98 -1.68 -4.48
C CYS A 126 10.97 -2.59 -5.19
N ILE A 127 9.88 -2.03 -5.73
CA ILE A 127 8.91 -2.82 -6.51
C ILE A 127 9.57 -3.39 -7.76
N CYS A 128 10.35 -2.59 -8.50
CA CYS A 128 11.09 -3.04 -9.66
C CYS A 128 12.08 -4.17 -9.31
N ASP A 129 12.80 -4.05 -8.20
CA ASP A 129 13.75 -5.08 -7.74
C ASP A 129 13.04 -6.40 -7.44
N LEU A 130 11.90 -6.36 -6.72
CA LEU A 130 11.08 -7.54 -6.45
C LEU A 130 10.51 -8.17 -7.74
N LEU A 131 10.09 -7.34 -8.70
CA LEU A 131 9.60 -7.82 -10.00
C LEU A 131 10.72 -8.45 -10.83
N LEU A 132 11.92 -7.87 -10.81
CA LEU A 132 13.09 -8.42 -11.50
C LEU A 132 13.48 -9.77 -10.89
N GLU A 133 13.54 -9.87 -9.56
CA GLU A 133 13.79 -11.15 -8.86
C GLU A 133 12.76 -12.22 -9.25
N PHE A 134 11.49 -11.84 -9.41
CA PHE A 134 10.43 -12.77 -9.79
C PHE A 134 10.49 -13.17 -11.29
N LEU A 135 10.68 -12.21 -12.19
CA LEU A 135 10.62 -12.42 -13.64
C LEU A 135 11.93 -12.97 -14.21
N ILE A 136 13.07 -12.58 -13.64
CA ILE A 136 14.42 -12.91 -14.09
C ILE A 136 15.25 -13.25 -12.84
N PRO A 137 15.11 -14.45 -12.27
CA PRO A 137 15.86 -14.82 -11.05
C PRO A 137 17.40 -14.74 -11.24
N GLU A 138 17.88 -14.87 -12.48
CA GLU A 138 19.29 -14.67 -12.85
C GLU A 138 19.77 -13.21 -12.65
N SER A 139 18.87 -12.24 -12.49
CA SER A 139 19.23 -10.83 -12.24
C SER A 139 19.87 -10.63 -10.88
N CYS A 140 19.69 -11.56 -9.94
CA CYS A 140 20.36 -11.54 -8.64
C CYS A 140 21.82 -12.04 -8.71
N ASP A 141 22.25 -12.63 -9.83
CA ASP A 141 23.64 -13.06 -10.02
C ASP A 141 24.53 -11.87 -10.44
N GLU A 142 25.54 -11.57 -9.63
CA GLU A 142 26.51 -10.51 -9.89
C GLU A 142 27.25 -10.73 -11.22
N ALA A 143 27.50 -11.98 -11.62
CA ALA A 143 28.17 -12.28 -12.88
C ALA A 143 27.30 -11.94 -14.10
N PHE A 144 25.99 -12.19 -14.01
CA PHE A 144 25.02 -11.81 -15.03
C PHE A 144 24.89 -10.29 -15.12
N GLN A 145 24.79 -9.59 -13.98
CA GLN A 145 24.74 -8.13 -13.94
C GLN A 145 26.00 -7.51 -14.59
N HIS A 146 27.19 -7.99 -14.23
CA HIS A 146 28.44 -7.51 -14.83
C HIS A 146 28.50 -7.77 -16.34
N SER A 147 28.03 -8.93 -16.80
CA SER A 147 28.01 -9.28 -18.23
C SER A 147 27.02 -8.41 -19.01
N LEU A 148 25.83 -8.15 -18.45
CA LEU A 148 24.84 -7.24 -19.03
C LEU A 148 25.37 -5.81 -19.15
N LEU A 149 25.95 -5.27 -18.08
CA LEU A 149 26.51 -3.92 -18.07
C LEU A 149 27.65 -3.79 -19.08
N GLN A 150 28.49 -4.81 -19.22
CA GLN A 150 29.53 -4.84 -20.26
C GLN A 150 28.96 -4.90 -21.67
N SER A 151 27.87 -5.65 -21.90
CA SER A 151 27.21 -5.71 -23.22
C SER A 151 26.60 -4.35 -23.59
N LEU A 152 25.84 -3.74 -22.67
CA LEU A 152 25.20 -2.43 -22.89
C LEU A 152 26.22 -1.32 -23.15
N ALA A 153 27.33 -1.32 -22.41
CA ALA A 153 28.43 -0.38 -22.63
C ALA A 153 29.08 -0.56 -24.01
N LYS A 154 29.08 -1.79 -24.55
CA LYS A 154 29.67 -2.11 -25.85
C LYS A 154 28.78 -1.70 -27.02
N ASP A 155 27.47 -1.71 -26.84
CA ASP A 155 26.48 -1.31 -27.87
C ASP A 155 26.33 0.22 -27.99
N THR A 156 26.91 0.99 -27.06
CA THR A 156 26.84 2.46 -27.04
C THR A 156 28.00 3.14 -27.78
N TYR A 157 28.97 2.37 -28.31
CA TYR A 157 30.15 2.86 -29.03
C TYR A 157 30.23 2.36 -30.48
#